data_AF-X1D4Z4-F1
#
_entry.id   AF-X1D4Z4-F1
#
_cell.length_a   1.000
_cell.length_b   1.000
_cell.length_c   1.000
_cell.angle_alpha   90.00
_cell.angle_beta   90.00
_cell.angle_gamma   90.00
#
_symmetry.space_group_name_H-M   'P 1'
#
loop_
_entity.id
_entity.type
_entity.pdbx_description
1 polymer ?
#
loop_
_entity_poly.entity_id
_entity_poly.type
_entity_poly.pdbx_seq_one_letter_code
_entity_poly.pdbx_strand_id
1 'polypeptide(L)'
;YLSAILNSNTLTEQIKIMKSSRHIFKLPFNIAIRKYNLENFTHQELSKLGKKGQEIALSTIKNALKKNKDKFSKYKIQNILKKEIEPILNKIDELLIRELIL
;
A
#
# COMPACT_ATOMS: atom_id res chain seq x y z
N TYR A 1 5.29 0.28 9.89
CA TYR A 1 6.45 0.32 8.98
C TYR A 1 6.32 -0.71 7.86
N LEU A 2 6.45 -2.02 8.13
CA LEU A 2 6.38 -3.06 7.08
C LEU A 2 5.10 -2.99 6.25
N SER A 3 3.94 -2.76 6.88
CA SER A 3 2.68 -2.58 6.16
C SER A 3 2.72 -1.41 5.17
N ALA A 4 3.43 -0.32 5.47
CA ALA A 4 3.57 0.79 4.52
C ALA A 4 4.38 0.34 3.31
N ILE A 5 5.54 -0.29 3.55
CA ILE A 5 6.42 -0.81 2.50
C ILE A 5 5.69 -1.76 1.57
N LEU A 6 4.97 -2.75 2.12
CA LEU A 6 4.27 -3.75 1.33
C LEU A 6 3.08 -3.21 0.53
N ASN A 7 2.56 -2.03 0.89
CA ASN A 7 1.47 -1.36 0.16
C ASN A 7 1.97 -0.27 -0.79
N SER A 8 3.28 -0.08 -0.92
CA SER A 8 3.87 0.82 -1.91
C SER A 8 3.48 0.41 -3.33
N ASN A 9 3.14 1.39 -4.16
CA ASN A 9 2.92 1.11 -5.58
C ASN A 9 4.23 0.69 -6.22
N THR A 10 5.34 1.37 -5.92
CA THR A 10 6.68 1.03 -6.44
C THR A 10 7.03 -0.44 -6.19
N LEU A 11 6.78 -0.94 -4.98
CA LEU A 11 7.02 -2.35 -4.66
C LEU A 11 6.04 -3.28 -5.40
N THR A 12 4.78 -2.88 -5.50
CA THR A 12 3.75 -3.64 -6.24
C THR A 12 4.13 -3.80 -7.71
N GLU A 13 4.73 -2.78 -8.33
CA GLU A 13 5.18 -2.84 -9.72
C GLU A 13 6.24 -3.90 -9.97
N GLN A 14 7.12 -4.13 -9.00
CA GLN A 14 8.19 -5.10 -9.10
C GLN A 14 7.74 -6.55 -8.90
N ILE A 15 6.61 -6.76 -8.24
CA ILE A 15 6.03 -8.10 -7.99
C ILE A 15 4.92 -8.41 -9.01
N LYS A 16 4.72 -7.54 -10.01
CA LYS A 16 3.67 -7.74 -11.04
C LYS A 16 3.83 -9.12 -11.69
N ILE A 17 2.70 -9.80 -11.81
CA ILE A 17 2.61 -11.10 -12.48
C ILE A 17 2.97 -10.90 -13.94
N MET A 18 4.03 -11.56 -14.39
CA MET A 18 4.38 -11.63 -15.80
C MET A 18 3.71 -12.85 -16.41
N LYS A 19 3.00 -12.62 -17.51
CA LYS A 19 2.45 -13.68 -18.36
C LYS A 19 3.35 -13.84 -19.57
N SER A 20 3.97 -15.01 -19.70
CA SER A 20 4.44 -15.49 -21.01
C SER A 20 3.32 -16.26 -21.70
N SER A 21 3.49 -16.60 -22.97
CA SER A 21 2.49 -17.33 -23.77
C SER A 21 2.04 -18.65 -23.14
N ARG A 22 2.84 -19.28 -22.27
CA ARG A 22 2.55 -20.57 -21.64
C ARG A 22 2.62 -20.60 -20.11
N HIS A 23 3.16 -19.57 -19.46
CA HIS A 23 3.35 -19.56 -18.01
C HIS A 23 2.99 -18.23 -17.37
N ILE A 24 2.40 -18.33 -16.19
CA ILE A 24 2.17 -17.22 -15.27
C ILE A 24 3.24 -17.34 -14.19
N PHE A 25 4.10 -16.34 -14.05
CA PHE A 25 5.06 -16.32 -12.95
C PHE A 25 5.07 -14.95 -12.27
N LYS A 26 5.36 -14.94 -10.96
CA LYS A 26 5.63 -13.72 -10.22
C LYS A 26 7.12 -13.42 -10.36
N LEU A 27 7.47 -12.17 -10.57
CA LEU A 27 8.85 -11.73 -10.40
C LEU A 27 9.29 -12.05 -8.95
N PRO A 28 10.45 -12.67 -8.76
CA PRO A 28 10.98 -12.91 -7.42
C PRO A 28 11.20 -11.57 -6.72
N PHE A 29 10.95 -11.57 -5.42
CA PHE A 29 11.13 -10.40 -4.60
C PHE A 29 12.63 -10.12 -4.42
N ASN A 30 13.17 -9.27 -5.29
CA ASN A 30 14.62 -9.02 -5.37
C ASN A 30 15.09 -7.85 -4.51
N ILE A 31 14.19 -7.11 -3.87
CA ILE A 31 14.55 -5.99 -2.99
C ILE A 31 14.60 -6.45 -1.54
N ALA A 32 15.73 -6.22 -0.88
CA ALA A 32 15.83 -6.40 0.55
C ALA A 32 15.03 -5.30 1.28
N ILE A 33 13.98 -5.69 2.02
CA ILE A 33 13.30 -4.77 2.93
C ILE A 33 14.25 -4.52 4.12
N ARG A 34 14.69 -3.28 4.28
CA ARG A 34 15.53 -2.88 5.41
C ARG A 34 14.79 -3.11 6.73
N LYS A 35 15.51 -3.66 7.71
CA LYS A 35 14.97 -3.84 9.07
C LYS A 35 14.64 -2.47 9.66
N TYR A 36 13.51 -2.40 10.37
CA TYR A 36 13.11 -1.17 11.05
C TYR A 36 14.20 -0.69 12.00
N ASN A 37 14.43 0.63 11.97
CA ASN A 37 15.38 1.35 12.81
C ASN A 37 14.63 2.51 13.47
N LEU A 38 14.64 2.55 14.79
CA LEU A 38 13.98 3.59 15.58
C LEU A 38 14.64 4.96 15.43
N GLU A 39 15.93 5.03 15.09
CA GLU A 39 16.65 6.30 14.91
C GLU A 39 16.47 6.88 13.49
N ASN A 40 15.96 6.08 12.56
CA ASN A 40 15.73 6.51 11.20
C ASN A 40 14.37 7.23 11.08
N PHE A 41 14.40 8.53 10.77
CA PHE A 41 13.22 9.36 10.62
C PHE A 41 12.26 8.84 9.53
N THR A 42 12.78 8.40 8.38
CA THR A 42 11.98 7.84 7.28
C THR A 42 11.22 6.60 7.75
N HIS A 43 11.87 5.71 8.50
CA HIS A 43 11.23 4.53 9.05
C HIS A 43 10.08 4.89 10.00
N GLN A 44 10.30 5.85 10.89
CA GLN A 44 9.26 6.34 11.81
C GLN A 44 8.06 6.91 11.04
N GLU A 45 8.31 7.74 10.02
CA GLU A 45 7.28 8.34 9.19
C GLU A 45 6.50 7.29 8.39
N LEU A 46 7.19 6.34 7.76
CA LEU A 46 6.56 5.19 7.11
C LEU A 46 5.70 4.39 8.09
N SER A 47 6.12 4.28 9.36
CA SER A 47 5.32 3.63 10.39
C SER A 47 4.02 4.38 10.69
N LYS A 48 4.09 5.71 10.85
CA LYS A 48 2.92 6.57 11.06
C LYS A 48 1.97 6.51 9.87
N LEU A 49 2.49 6.58 8.63
CA LEU A 49 1.70 6.50 7.42
C LEU A 49 0.99 5.16 7.27
N GLY A 50 1.68 4.05 7.56
CA GLY A 50 1.05 2.72 7.54
C GLY A 50 -0.13 2.63 8.51
N LYS A 51 0.03 3.15 9.74
CA LYS A 51 -1.05 3.19 10.73
C LYS A 51 -2.21 4.07 10.26
N LYS A 52 -1.92 5.28 9.76
CA LYS A 52 -2.93 6.20 9.21
C LYS A 52 -3.69 5.57 8.04
N GLY A 53 -3.00 4.87 7.14
CA GLY A 53 -3.60 4.17 6.02
C GLY A 53 -4.60 3.10 6.48
N GLN A 54 -4.24 2.33 7.51
CA GLN A 54 -5.15 1.35 8.12
C GLN A 54 -6.39 2.01 8.73
N GLU A 55 -6.22 3.12 9.45
CA GLU A 55 -7.34 3.87 10.06
C GLU A 55 -8.31 4.43 9.01
N ILE A 56 -7.77 5.01 7.92
CA ILE A 56 -8.57 5.47 6.79
C ILE A 56 -9.27 4.29 6.12
N ALA A 57 -8.59 3.17 5.92
CA ALA A 57 -9.18 1.98 5.30
C ALA A 57 -10.39 1.48 6.09
N LEU A 58 -10.21 1.31 7.40
CA LEU A 58 -11.25 0.82 8.29
C LEU A 58 -12.43 1.78 8.40
N SER A 59 -12.16 3.09 8.53
CA SER A 59 -13.22 4.11 8.60
C SER A 59 -13.99 4.21 7.29
N THR A 60 -13.30 4.17 6.14
CA THR A 60 -13.91 4.17 4.81
C THR A 60 -14.84 2.98 4.61
N ILE A 61 -14.39 1.76 4.93
CA ILE A 61 -15.20 0.55 4.82
C ILE A 61 -16.42 0.64 5.74
N LYS A 62 -16.23 1.02 7.01
CA LYS A 62 -17.33 1.17 7.97
C LYS A 62 -18.36 2.20 7.50
N ASN A 63 -17.91 3.35 6.99
CA ASN A 63 -18.79 4.40 6.50
C ASN A 63 -19.54 4.00 5.24
N ALA A 64 -18.88 3.29 4.30
CA ALA A 64 -19.52 2.75 3.12
C ALA A 64 -20.64 1.77 3.50
N LEU A 65 -20.37 0.83 4.42
CA LEU A 65 -21.35 -0.15 4.89
C LEU A 65 -22.52 0.49 5.67
N LYS A 66 -22.29 1.59 6.39
CA LYS A 66 -23.36 2.31 7.10
C LYS A 66 -24.28 3.09 6.16
N LYS A 67 -23.75 3.69 5.08
CA LYS A 67 -24.50 4.59 4.19
C LYS A 67 -25.46 3.89 3.24
N ASN A 68 -25.23 2.62 2.90
CA ASN A 68 -26.22 1.80 2.18
C ASN A 68 -26.25 0.39 2.78
N LYS A 69 -27.40 0.00 3.34
CA LYS A 69 -27.68 -1.40 3.71
C LYS A 69 -27.75 -2.30 2.47
N ASP A 70 -27.98 -1.72 1.29
CA ASP A 70 -28.01 -2.46 0.02
C ASP A 70 -26.63 -2.62 -0.62
N LYS A 71 -26.45 -3.83 -1.16
CA LYS A 71 -25.21 -4.47 -1.62
C LYS A 71 -24.27 -3.53 -2.39
N PHE A 72 -23.33 -2.89 -1.69
CA PHE A 72 -22.12 -2.41 -2.33
C PHE A 72 -21.41 -3.60 -2.99
N SER A 73 -21.18 -3.52 -4.30
CA SER A 73 -20.27 -4.48 -4.94
C SER A 73 -18.87 -4.30 -4.37
N LYS A 74 -18.12 -5.40 -4.27
CA LYS A 74 -16.70 -5.38 -3.87
C LYS A 74 -15.92 -4.30 -4.65
N TYR A 75 -16.19 -4.19 -5.96
CA TYR A 75 -15.58 -3.21 -6.84
C TYR A 75 -15.84 -1.76 -6.42
N LYS A 76 -17.08 -1.43 -6.02
CA LYS A 76 -17.44 -0.08 -5.60
C LYS A 76 -16.73 0.31 -4.29
N ILE A 77 -16.62 -0.62 -3.33
CA ILE A 77 -15.85 -0.39 -2.10
C ILE A 77 -14.37 -0.19 -2.42
N GLN A 78 -13.81 -1.03 -3.29
CA GLN A 78 -12.41 -0.90 -3.72
C GLN A 78 -12.12 0.45 -4.38
N ASN A 79 -13.02 0.97 -5.21
CA ASN A 79 -12.85 2.27 -5.85
C ASN A 79 -12.90 3.44 -4.86
N ILE A 80 -13.80 3.38 -3.86
CA ILE A 80 -13.83 4.39 -2.79
C ILE A 80 -12.53 4.31 -1.98
N LEU A 81 -12.17 3.10 -1.55
CA LEU A 81 -10.96 2.85 -0.77
C LEU A 81 -9.70 3.34 -1.48
N LYS A 82 -9.59 3.07 -2.78
CA LYS A 82 -8.46 3.52 -3.61
C LYS A 82 -8.31 5.04 -3.55
N LYS A 83 -9.39 5.79 -3.75
CA LYS A 83 -9.38 7.26 -3.72
C LYS A 83 -8.97 7.81 -2.35
N GLU A 84 -9.50 7.23 -1.29
CA GLU A 84 -9.22 7.70 0.09
C GLU A 84 -7.78 7.40 0.54
N ILE A 85 -7.22 6.27 0.10
CA ILE A 85 -5.89 5.81 0.52
C ILE A 85 -4.77 6.33 -0.38
N GLU A 86 -5.06 6.68 -1.64
CA GLU A 86 -4.09 7.14 -2.65
C GLU A 86 -3.12 8.23 -2.14
N PRO A 87 -3.54 9.29 -1.42
CA PRO A 87 -2.61 10.29 -0.90
C PRO A 87 -1.57 9.70 0.07
N ILE A 88 -1.94 8.68 0.85
CA ILE A 88 -1.02 8.01 1.77
C ILE A 88 -0.04 7.14 1.01
N LEU A 89 -0.50 6.40 -0.01
CA LEU A 89 0.39 5.54 -0.81
C LEU A 89 1.40 6.38 -1.57
N ASN A 90 0.99 7.49 -2.17
CA ASN A 90 1.90 8.39 -2.88
C ASN A 90 3.00 8.92 -1.96
N LYS A 91 2.66 9.26 -0.70
CA LYS A 91 3.64 9.73 0.28
C LYS A 91 4.57 8.60 0.76
N ILE A 92 4.06 7.37 0.87
CA ILE A 92 4.88 6.18 1.15
C ILE A 92 5.89 5.96 0.01
N ASP A 93 5.43 6.01 -1.24
CA ASP A 93 6.27 5.83 -2.42
C ASP A 93 7.38 6.90 -2.48
N GLU A 94 7.04 8.16 -2.22
CA GLU A 94 8.01 9.26 -2.15
C GLU A 94 9.11 9.00 -1.11
N LEU A 95 8.74 8.56 0.10
CA LEU A 95 9.69 8.26 1.16
C LEU A 95 10.58 7.06 0.83
N LEU A 96 10.03 6.03 0.19
CA LEU A 96 10.79 4.85 -0.21
C LEU A 96 11.77 5.14 -1.35
N ILE A 97 11.37 5.95 -2.34
CA ILE A 97 12.26 6.36 -3.43
C ILE A 97 13.43 7.16 -2.87
N ARG A 98 13.18 8.10 -1.94
CA ARG A 98 14.24 8.86 -1.26
C ARG A 98 15.22 7.95 -0.51
N GLU A 99 14.71 6.89 0.13
CA GLU A 99 15.54 5.92 0.86
C GLU A 99 16.37 5.01 -0.06
N LEU A 100 15.89 4.72 -1.28
CA LEU A 100 16.61 3.89 -2.26
C LEU A 100 17.69 4.67 -3.02
N ILE A 101 17.56 5.99 -3.13
CA ILE A 101 18.52 6.88 -3.81
C ILE A 101 19.67 7.29 -2.87
N LEU A 102 19.50 7.15 -1.54
CA LEU A 102 20.49 7.45 -0.49
C LEU A 102 21.11 6.17 0.10
#